data_AF-A0A9L0T1G3-F1
#
_entry.id   AF-A0A9L0T1G3-F1
#
_cell.length_a   1.000
_cell.length_b   1.000
_cell.length_c   1.000
_cell.angle_alpha   90.00
_cell.angle_beta   90.00
_cell.angle_gamma   90.00
#
_symmetry.space_group_name_H-M   'P 1'
#
loop_
_entity.id
_entity.type
_entity.pdbx_description
1 polymer ?
#
loop_
_entity_poly.entity_id
_entity_poly.type
_entity_poly.pdbx_seq_one_letter_code
_entity_poly.pdbx_strand_id
1 'polypeptide(L)'
;MEDRSDGKDFSDTAHSYLEQEATGRNKSPQPDGQLTVNSEGSMDQKSNALVNEATREDTELPEQRPRHFQATSPCPGDETAYCSTEKRNIMEHRSNDLHYEHMIPCQVTSDLNKEKTIAFLLKELDILRASNKKLQEKLTKEDKEQRKLKLKLELQEKATEAQIAEKTAALVEEVYFAQKERDEAIMSRLQLANEERDEAIAQAKHLEMSLKVLENINPEENDMTLQELLNRINNADTGIAIQKNGAVIVDRIYKTKECKKRITAEEMNAVMEERDAALSQCKRLEQELHHLKEQNQTSANNMRHLTAENNQERALKAKLVAMQQARETAVQQYKQLEEEIQTLRVYYSLHKSLSQEENLKDQFKHTLSTYEKALKNRENVVSITQQQNEELAAQLQRALTERASMELELRRATEASRAAGDRAQKHYVRHWGTSNCALTS
;
A
#
# COMPACT_ATOMS: atom_id res chain seq x y z
N MET A 1 7.73 -40.50 -20.99
CA MET A 1 7.91 -41.45 -22.10
C MET A 1 7.50 -40.71 -23.36
N GLU A 2 8.36 -40.79 -24.38
CA GLU A 2 8.33 -40.15 -25.70
C GLU A 2 8.60 -38.63 -25.76
N ASP A 3 9.22 -38.05 -26.78
CA ASP A 3 10.50 -38.29 -27.49
C ASP A 3 10.75 -37.06 -28.40
N ARG A 4 11.98 -36.91 -28.93
CA ARG A 4 12.48 -36.01 -30.02
C ARG A 4 12.89 -34.59 -29.60
N SER A 5 14.19 -34.22 -29.56
CA SER A 5 15.25 -34.20 -30.59
C SER A 5 15.01 -33.19 -31.73
N ASP A 6 15.81 -32.13 -31.76
CA ASP A 6 16.65 -31.79 -32.92
C ASP A 6 17.69 -30.72 -32.55
N GLY A 7 18.96 -31.05 -32.83
CA GLY A 7 20.09 -30.12 -32.78
C GLY A 7 20.50 -29.65 -34.17
N LYS A 8 21.25 -28.55 -34.24
CA LYS A 8 22.22 -28.31 -35.31
C LYS A 8 23.24 -27.24 -34.91
N ASP A 9 24.49 -27.57 -35.18
CA ASP A 9 25.70 -26.84 -34.84
C ASP A 9 26.27 -25.98 -36.00
N PHE A 10 27.25 -25.13 -35.64
CA PHE A 10 28.38 -24.56 -36.40
C PHE A 10 28.05 -23.54 -37.52
N SER A 11 28.80 -22.45 -37.77
CA SER A 11 30.23 -22.14 -37.57
C SER A 11 30.52 -20.63 -37.70
N ASP A 12 31.58 -20.19 -37.03
CA ASP A 12 32.67 -19.28 -37.46
C ASP A 12 32.38 -17.92 -38.10
N THR A 13 32.99 -16.87 -37.55
CA THR A 13 34.26 -16.30 -38.09
C THR A 13 34.75 -15.15 -37.21
N ALA A 14 36.00 -15.27 -36.74
CA ALA A 14 36.78 -14.23 -36.08
C ALA A 14 37.88 -13.72 -37.02
N HIS A 15 38.19 -12.42 -36.97
CA HIS A 15 39.48 -11.79 -37.31
C HIS A 15 39.46 -10.37 -36.68
N SER A 16 40.19 -10.08 -35.59
CA SER A 16 41.58 -9.57 -35.50
C SER A 16 41.83 -8.31 -36.35
N TYR A 17 42.44 -7.20 -35.93
CA TYR A 17 43.71 -7.05 -35.20
C TYR A 17 44.06 -5.53 -34.98
N LEU A 18 44.89 -5.23 -33.96
CA LEU A 18 45.88 -4.12 -33.75
C LEU A 18 45.39 -2.65 -33.83
N GLU A 19 45.45 -1.82 -32.78
CA GLU A 19 46.62 -1.30 -32.01
C GLU A 19 47.48 -0.30 -32.82
N GLN A 20 47.45 1.00 -32.46
CA GLN A 20 48.64 1.75 -32.00
C GLN A 20 48.36 3.25 -31.75
N GLU A 21 48.98 3.71 -30.66
CA GLU A 21 49.11 5.08 -30.18
C GLU A 21 49.93 5.98 -31.10
N ALA A 22 49.67 7.30 -31.06
CA ALA A 22 50.73 8.30 -31.23
C ALA A 22 50.36 9.65 -30.57
N THR A 23 51.05 9.88 -29.46
CA THR A 23 51.50 11.12 -28.82
C THR A 23 51.55 12.40 -29.69
N GLY A 24 51.17 13.56 -29.11
CA GLY A 24 51.90 14.80 -29.44
C GLY A 24 51.21 16.17 -29.29
N ARG A 25 51.51 16.84 -28.17
CA ARG A 25 51.75 18.30 -28.01
C ARG A 25 50.58 19.33 -28.11
N ASN A 26 50.21 19.81 -26.93
CA ASN A 26 50.27 21.21 -26.46
C ASN A 26 50.06 22.36 -27.48
N LYS A 27 49.04 23.20 -27.23
CA LYS A 27 49.19 24.61 -26.78
C LYS A 27 47.83 25.31 -26.72
N SER A 28 47.42 25.70 -25.52
CA SER A 28 46.53 26.85 -25.27
C SER A 28 47.26 28.15 -25.71
N PRO A 29 46.56 29.24 -26.07
CA PRO A 29 45.90 30.05 -25.05
C PRO A 29 44.55 30.70 -25.46
N GLN A 30 43.72 30.94 -24.45
CA GLN A 30 42.68 31.98 -24.46
C GLN A 30 43.27 33.36 -24.83
N PRO A 31 42.43 34.28 -25.33
CA PRO A 31 42.09 35.40 -24.45
C PRO A 31 40.60 35.80 -24.46
N ASP A 32 40.27 36.51 -23.39
CA ASP A 32 39.04 37.21 -23.04
C ASP A 32 38.49 38.17 -24.11
N GLY A 33 37.21 38.53 -23.96
CA GLY A 33 36.78 39.89 -24.29
C GLY A 33 35.36 40.07 -24.81
N GLN A 34 34.44 40.32 -23.88
CA GLN A 34 33.39 41.35 -23.91
C GLN A 34 32.35 41.43 -25.06
N LEU A 35 31.09 41.31 -24.62
CA LEU A 35 29.99 42.29 -24.78
C LEU A 35 29.79 42.97 -26.14
N THR A 36 28.65 42.65 -26.77
CA THR A 36 27.75 43.65 -27.40
C THR A 36 26.35 43.06 -27.61
N VAL A 37 25.43 43.43 -26.73
CA VAL A 37 24.11 44.01 -27.06
C VAL A 37 23.96 44.46 -28.52
N ASN A 38 22.82 44.14 -29.15
CA ASN A 38 22.00 44.93 -30.10
C ASN A 38 21.00 43.95 -30.74
N SER A 39 19.71 44.03 -30.38
CA SER A 39 18.64 44.83 -31.01
C SER A 39 17.99 44.14 -32.20
N GLU A 40 16.71 43.84 -32.00
CA GLU A 40 15.58 44.02 -32.93
C GLU A 40 15.64 43.38 -34.33
N GLY A 41 14.71 42.43 -34.51
CA GLY A 41 13.67 42.59 -35.53
C GLY A 41 14.09 42.41 -36.99
N SER A 42 13.87 41.21 -37.52
CA SER A 42 13.50 41.10 -38.93
C SER A 42 12.48 39.99 -39.09
N MET A 43 11.25 40.38 -39.43
CA MET A 43 10.26 39.49 -40.01
C MET A 43 10.73 39.14 -41.42
N ASP A 44 10.93 37.85 -41.69
CA ASP A 44 10.90 37.36 -43.06
C ASP A 44 9.93 36.18 -43.14
N GLN A 45 8.78 36.50 -43.73
CA GLN A 45 7.85 35.55 -44.30
C GLN A 45 8.57 34.74 -45.39
N LYS A 46 8.60 33.42 -45.24
CA LYS A 46 8.76 32.51 -46.37
C LYS A 46 7.79 31.34 -46.24
N SER A 47 6.69 31.49 -46.94
CA SER A 47 5.82 30.42 -47.39
C SER A 47 6.59 29.47 -48.30
N ASN A 48 6.45 28.17 -48.06
CA ASN A 48 6.52 27.15 -49.11
C ASN A 48 5.63 25.98 -48.73
N ALA A 49 4.91 25.50 -49.74
CA ALA A 49 3.75 24.64 -49.64
C ALA A 49 4.11 23.15 -49.69
N LEU A 50 3.25 22.37 -49.00
CA LEU A 50 2.74 21.03 -49.35
C LEU A 50 3.72 19.88 -49.56
N VAL A 51 3.67 18.88 -48.68
CA VAL A 51 3.36 17.47 -49.03
C VAL A 51 2.59 16.82 -47.86
N ASN A 52 1.42 16.27 -48.17
CA ASN A 52 0.60 15.44 -47.28
C ASN A 52 1.18 14.02 -47.23
N GLU A 53 1.27 13.41 -46.04
CA GLU A 53 0.88 12.01 -45.82
C GLU A 53 0.74 11.75 -44.32
N ALA A 54 -0.49 11.84 -43.80
CA ALA A 54 -0.83 11.44 -42.44
C ALA A 54 -1.40 10.01 -42.50
N THR A 55 -0.61 9.05 -42.00
CA THR A 55 -1.08 7.70 -41.72
C THR A 55 -2.04 7.76 -40.53
N ARG A 56 -3.28 7.32 -40.77
CA ARG A 56 -4.31 7.14 -39.75
C ARG A 56 -4.02 5.91 -38.91
N GLU A 57 -4.14 6.04 -37.59
CA GLU A 57 -4.59 4.96 -36.72
C GLU A 57 -5.68 5.51 -35.79
N ASP A 58 -6.91 5.06 -36.05
CA ASP A 58 -8.03 5.13 -35.11
C ASP A 58 -7.85 4.00 -34.08
N THR A 59 -8.06 4.27 -32.78
CA THR A 59 -8.85 3.40 -31.87
C THR A 59 -9.20 4.15 -30.57
N GLU A 60 -10.47 4.59 -30.53
CA GLU A 60 -11.49 4.49 -29.46
C GLU A 60 -11.22 4.87 -27.98
N LEU A 61 -12.02 5.81 -27.47
CA LEU A 61 -12.57 5.84 -26.09
C LEU A 61 -13.95 6.57 -26.08
N PRO A 62 -14.80 6.39 -25.04
CA PRO A 62 -16.16 5.84 -25.20
C PRO A 62 -17.34 6.83 -25.15
N GLU A 63 -18.50 6.28 -25.53
CA GLU A 63 -19.86 6.84 -25.49
C GLU A 63 -20.18 7.74 -24.28
N GLN A 64 -20.64 8.97 -24.55
CA GLN A 64 -21.57 9.68 -23.67
C GLN A 64 -22.75 10.27 -24.45
N ARG A 65 -23.95 9.94 -23.96
CA ARG A 65 -25.27 10.26 -24.51
C ARG A 65 -25.51 11.78 -24.66
N PRO A 66 -26.18 12.25 -25.72
CA PRO A 66 -26.72 13.60 -25.75
C PRO A 66 -28.10 13.63 -25.06
N ARG A 67 -28.21 14.43 -23.99
CA ARG A 67 -29.51 14.83 -23.43
C ARG A 67 -30.16 15.88 -24.32
N HIS A 68 -31.34 15.52 -24.77
CA HIS A 68 -32.42 16.34 -25.30
C HIS A 68 -32.58 17.69 -24.56
N PHE A 69 -32.52 18.80 -25.29
CA PHE A 69 -33.08 20.08 -24.86
C PHE A 69 -34.15 20.52 -25.85
N GLN A 70 -35.39 20.53 -25.37
CA GLN A 70 -36.57 21.10 -26.01
C GLN A 70 -36.47 22.63 -25.93
N ALA A 71 -36.58 23.31 -27.06
CA ALA A 71 -36.88 24.73 -27.11
C ALA A 71 -38.41 24.89 -27.19
N THR A 72 -39.00 25.35 -26.09
CA THR A 72 -40.41 25.72 -25.99
C THR A 72 -40.66 27.01 -26.77
N SER A 73 -41.62 26.99 -27.70
CA SER A 73 -42.14 28.20 -28.36
C SER A 73 -43.03 29.00 -27.41
N PRO A 74 -43.30 30.27 -27.76
CA PRO A 74 -44.71 30.64 -27.91
C PRO A 74 -45.02 31.36 -29.24
N CYS A 75 -46.07 30.88 -29.92
CA CYS A 75 -46.86 31.65 -30.91
C CYS A 75 -47.81 32.64 -30.18
N PRO A 76 -48.34 33.68 -30.87
CA PRO A 76 -49.57 33.55 -31.70
C PRO A 76 -49.42 34.21 -33.10
N GLY A 77 -49.98 33.64 -34.19
CA GLY A 77 -51.32 33.92 -34.77
C GLY A 77 -51.29 35.23 -35.59
N ASP A 78 -51.38 35.27 -36.91
CA ASP A 78 -52.52 34.84 -37.75
C ASP A 78 -52.16 34.47 -39.20
N GLU A 79 -53.09 33.71 -39.78
CA GLU A 79 -53.19 33.12 -41.12
C GLU A 79 -53.00 34.11 -42.29
N THR A 80 -52.30 33.70 -43.36
CA THR A 80 -52.93 33.38 -44.67
C THR A 80 -51.91 33.06 -45.78
N ALA A 81 -52.15 31.92 -46.42
CA ALA A 81 -52.02 31.58 -47.84
C ALA A 81 -50.73 31.87 -48.65
N TYR A 82 -50.11 30.78 -49.11
CA TYR A 82 -49.57 30.50 -50.46
C TYR A 82 -49.08 31.69 -51.32
N CYS A 83 -47.81 31.66 -51.76
CA CYS A 83 -47.44 31.02 -53.04
C CYS A 83 -45.93 31.15 -53.30
N SER A 84 -45.28 30.03 -53.61
CA SER A 84 -43.87 29.97 -53.98
C SER A 84 -43.68 30.24 -55.48
N THR A 85 -42.79 31.18 -55.75
CA THR A 85 -41.82 31.16 -56.86
C THR A 85 -42.34 31.39 -58.28
N GLU A 86 -42.20 32.66 -58.67
CA GLU A 86 -42.11 33.16 -60.04
C GLU A 86 -41.07 32.38 -60.87
N LYS A 87 -41.50 31.86 -62.03
CA LYS A 87 -40.66 31.75 -63.22
C LYS A 87 -41.09 32.87 -64.18
N ARG A 88 -40.21 33.85 -64.38
CA ARG A 88 -40.34 34.86 -65.44
C ARG A 88 -40.28 34.19 -66.80
N ASN A 89 -41.28 34.45 -67.64
CA ASN A 89 -41.11 34.42 -69.08
C ASN A 89 -41.34 35.81 -69.65
N ILE A 90 -40.32 36.22 -70.40
CA ILE A 90 -40.24 37.40 -71.26
C ILE A 90 -41.32 37.27 -72.33
N MET A 91 -42.15 38.29 -72.52
CA MET A 91 -43.01 38.38 -73.70
C MET A 91 -42.60 39.61 -74.51
N GLU A 92 -42.02 39.33 -75.67
CA GLU A 92 -41.64 40.27 -76.71
C GLU A 92 -42.86 41.01 -77.26
N HIS A 93 -42.67 42.30 -77.51
CA HIS A 93 -43.50 43.10 -78.38
C HIS A 93 -43.52 42.51 -79.79
N ARG A 94 -44.72 42.22 -80.33
CA ARG A 94 -44.93 42.12 -81.77
C ARG A 94 -46.23 42.81 -82.20
N SER A 95 -46.02 43.95 -82.88
CA SER A 95 -46.69 44.43 -84.10
C SER A 95 -48.22 44.41 -84.21
N ASN A 96 -48.75 45.63 -84.41
CA ASN A 96 -50.03 45.97 -84.99
C ASN A 96 -50.39 45.11 -86.23
N ASP A 97 -51.65 44.69 -86.34
CA ASP A 97 -52.27 44.41 -87.62
C ASP A 97 -53.72 44.94 -87.65
N LEU A 98 -54.03 45.64 -88.73
CA LEU A 98 -55.21 46.45 -88.97
C LEU A 98 -56.31 45.57 -89.59
N HIS A 99 -57.47 45.48 -88.95
CA HIS A 99 -58.70 45.13 -89.65
C HIS A 99 -59.88 45.93 -89.09
N TYR A 100 -60.05 47.15 -89.61
CA TYR A 100 -61.35 47.82 -89.62
C TYR A 100 -61.82 47.90 -91.07
N GLU A 101 -62.68 46.94 -91.42
CA GLU A 101 -63.28 46.78 -92.73
C GLU A 101 -64.33 47.89 -92.94
N HIS A 102 -64.19 48.66 -94.03
CA HIS A 102 -65.11 49.72 -94.39
C HIS A 102 -66.18 49.19 -95.34
N MET A 103 -67.46 49.22 -94.94
CA MET A 103 -68.61 49.08 -95.83
C MET A 103 -69.67 50.15 -95.48
N ILE A 104 -69.90 51.07 -96.42
CA ILE A 104 -70.94 52.12 -96.48
C ILE A 104 -71.70 51.81 -97.80
N PRO A 105 -73.06 51.84 -97.93
CA PRO A 105 -73.77 53.14 -98.00
C PRO A 105 -75.28 53.27 -97.66
N CYS A 106 -75.56 54.47 -97.11
CA CYS A 106 -76.71 55.37 -97.31
C CYS A 106 -78.10 55.02 -96.74
N GLN A 107 -78.58 55.87 -95.81
CA GLN A 107 -79.73 56.73 -96.11
C GLN A 107 -79.80 58.00 -95.26
N VAL A 108 -80.31 59.03 -95.93
CA VAL A 108 -80.44 60.43 -95.56
C VAL A 108 -81.34 60.60 -94.33
N THR A 109 -80.77 61.01 -93.20
CA THR A 109 -81.33 61.94 -92.19
C THR A 109 -80.24 62.22 -91.13
N SER A 110 -80.27 63.41 -90.51
CA SER A 110 -79.66 63.76 -89.21
C SER A 110 -78.23 64.34 -89.14
N ASP A 111 -78.12 65.67 -89.19
CA ASP A 111 -76.99 66.43 -88.60
C ASP A 111 -77.01 66.38 -87.06
N LEU A 112 -78.20 66.26 -86.45
CA LEU A 112 -78.41 66.19 -85.00
C LEU A 112 -77.84 64.91 -84.35
N ASN A 113 -77.56 63.86 -85.12
CA ASN A 113 -77.10 62.56 -84.61
C ASN A 113 -75.57 62.50 -84.52
N LYS A 114 -74.85 63.23 -85.39
CA LYS A 114 -73.38 63.36 -85.35
C LYS A 114 -72.91 64.13 -84.11
N GLU A 115 -73.58 65.24 -83.77
CA GLU A 115 -73.26 66.00 -82.55
C GLU A 115 -73.50 65.20 -81.27
N LYS A 116 -74.56 64.38 -81.22
CA LYS A 116 -74.82 63.47 -80.10
C LYS A 116 -73.74 62.40 -79.97
N THR A 117 -73.28 61.82 -81.08
CA THR A 117 -72.15 60.88 -81.10
C THR A 117 -70.85 61.56 -80.64
N ILE A 118 -70.57 62.78 -81.10
CA ILE A 118 -69.39 63.55 -80.68
C ILE A 118 -69.43 63.84 -79.18
N ALA A 119 -70.58 64.27 -78.63
CA ALA A 119 -70.73 64.53 -77.20
C ALA A 119 -70.57 63.26 -76.34
N PHE A 120 -71.07 62.12 -76.82
CA PHE A 120 -70.87 60.82 -76.15
C PHE A 120 -69.39 60.43 -76.11
N LEU A 121 -68.68 60.55 -77.24
CA LEU A 121 -67.25 60.26 -77.34
C LEU A 121 -66.40 61.18 -76.45
N LEU A 122 -66.74 62.47 -76.36
CA LEU A 122 -66.06 63.41 -75.45
C LEU A 122 -66.25 63.00 -73.98
N LYS A 123 -67.48 62.62 -73.60
CA LYS A 123 -67.79 62.16 -72.25
C LYS A 123 -67.03 60.86 -71.90
N GLU A 124 -66.96 59.93 -72.85
CA GLU A 124 -66.20 58.69 -72.69
C GLU A 124 -64.69 58.96 -72.57
N LEU A 125 -64.17 59.89 -73.37
CA LEU A 125 -62.78 60.32 -73.31
C LEU A 125 -62.44 61.00 -71.96
N ASP A 126 -63.36 61.80 -71.42
CA ASP A 126 -63.19 62.40 -70.09
C ASP A 126 -63.24 61.34 -68.97
N ILE A 127 -64.11 60.34 -69.07
CA ILE A 127 -64.14 59.18 -68.14
C ILE A 127 -62.83 58.40 -68.22
N LEU A 128 -62.33 58.12 -69.42
CA LEU A 128 -61.05 57.44 -69.63
C LEU A 128 -59.88 58.25 -69.08
N ARG A 129 -59.86 59.57 -69.28
CA ARG A 129 -58.81 60.46 -68.75
C ARG A 129 -58.82 60.46 -67.21
N ALA A 130 -59.99 60.54 -66.59
CA ALA A 130 -60.13 60.46 -65.13
C ALA A 130 -59.69 59.09 -64.58
N SER A 131 -60.08 58.00 -65.27
CA SER A 131 -59.68 56.64 -64.91
C SER A 131 -58.16 56.45 -65.00
N ASN A 132 -57.54 56.90 -66.09
CA ASN A 132 -56.09 56.82 -66.30
C ASN A 132 -55.33 57.62 -65.22
N LYS A 133 -55.77 58.85 -64.92
CA LYS A 133 -55.20 59.64 -63.82
C LYS A 133 -55.26 58.89 -62.48
N LYS A 134 -56.40 58.26 -62.16
CA LYS A 134 -56.57 57.46 -60.94
C LYS A 134 -55.68 56.21 -60.92
N LEU A 135 -55.49 55.55 -62.07
CA LEU A 135 -54.56 54.43 -62.21
C LEU A 135 -53.11 54.86 -62.02
N GLN A 136 -52.73 56.02 -62.56
CA GLN A 136 -51.39 56.58 -62.40
C GLN A 136 -51.10 56.94 -60.94
N GLU A 137 -52.06 57.55 -60.24
CA GLU A 137 -51.96 57.81 -58.79
C GLU A 137 -51.79 56.50 -57.99
N LYS A 138 -52.59 55.46 -58.29
CA LYS A 138 -52.45 54.14 -57.68
C LYS A 138 -51.07 53.52 -57.95
N LEU A 139 -50.61 53.59 -59.20
CA LEU A 139 -49.29 53.08 -59.59
C LEU A 139 -48.19 53.78 -58.79
N THR A 140 -48.21 55.11 -58.70
CA THR A 140 -47.21 55.86 -57.92
C THR A 140 -47.27 55.56 -56.42
N LYS A 141 -48.44 55.21 -55.88
CA LYS A 141 -48.61 54.82 -54.48
C LYS A 141 -48.02 53.42 -54.23
N GLU A 142 -48.35 52.44 -55.07
CA GLU A 142 -47.79 51.09 -55.00
C GLU A 142 -46.27 51.12 -55.18
N ASP A 143 -45.75 51.91 -56.12
CA ASP A 143 -44.31 52.11 -56.32
C ASP A 143 -43.59 52.60 -55.05
N LYS A 144 -44.24 53.49 -54.29
CA LYS A 144 -43.70 54.00 -53.02
C LYS A 144 -43.72 52.93 -51.93
N GLU A 145 -44.81 52.17 -51.81
CA GLU A 145 -44.90 51.08 -50.83
C GLU A 145 -43.93 49.93 -51.17
N GLN A 146 -43.76 49.58 -52.45
CA GLN A 146 -42.78 48.58 -52.89
C GLN A 146 -41.35 49.00 -52.53
N ARG A 147 -40.97 50.27 -52.78
CA ARG A 147 -39.65 50.80 -52.38
C ARG A 147 -39.45 50.75 -50.86
N LYS A 148 -40.48 51.06 -50.08
CA LYS A 148 -40.45 51.01 -48.62
C LYS A 148 -40.30 49.58 -48.09
N LEU A 149 -41.04 48.61 -48.66
CA LEU A 149 -40.92 47.20 -48.30
C LEU A 149 -39.55 46.64 -48.66
N LYS A 150 -39.01 46.99 -49.83
CA LYS A 150 -37.66 46.62 -50.25
C LYS A 150 -36.60 47.13 -49.26
N LEU A 151 -36.68 48.40 -48.86
CA LEU A 151 -35.75 48.97 -47.89
C LEU A 151 -35.87 48.31 -46.50
N LYS A 152 -37.08 47.95 -46.06
CA LYS A 152 -37.26 47.19 -44.81
C LYS A 152 -36.62 45.82 -44.87
N LEU A 153 -36.74 45.11 -46.00
CA LEU A 153 -36.13 43.80 -46.20
C LEU A 153 -34.60 43.89 -46.16
N GLU A 154 -34.01 44.87 -46.88
CA GLU A 154 -32.56 45.11 -46.88
C GLU A 154 -32.03 45.44 -45.47
N LEU A 155 -32.77 46.24 -44.70
CA LEU A 155 -32.40 46.52 -43.30
C LEU A 155 -32.46 45.28 -42.41
N GLN A 156 -33.47 44.43 -42.58
CA GLN A 156 -33.59 43.18 -41.83
C GLN A 156 -32.45 42.22 -42.18
N GLU A 157 -32.12 42.07 -43.47
CA GLU A 157 -31.01 41.25 -43.94
C GLU A 157 -29.69 41.72 -43.31
N LYS A 158 -29.41 43.03 -43.36
CA LYS A 158 -28.21 43.62 -42.76
C LYS A 158 -28.14 43.42 -41.25
N ALA A 159 -29.27 43.52 -40.54
CA ALA A 159 -29.32 43.24 -39.11
C ALA A 159 -28.99 41.78 -38.78
N THR A 160 -29.52 40.83 -39.57
CA THR A 160 -29.23 39.40 -39.38
C THR A 160 -27.78 39.06 -39.73
N GLU A 161 -27.22 39.66 -40.80
CA GLU A 161 -25.81 39.51 -41.18
C GLU A 161 -24.88 40.02 -40.08
N ALA A 162 -25.17 41.19 -39.50
CA ALA A 162 -24.40 41.74 -38.37
C ALA A 162 -24.45 40.83 -37.14
N GLN A 163 -25.63 40.27 -36.81
CA GLN A 163 -25.77 39.35 -35.68
C GLN A 163 -24.99 38.04 -35.89
N ILE A 164 -24.96 37.53 -37.11
CA ILE A 164 -24.17 36.33 -37.45
C ILE A 164 -22.67 36.66 -37.34
N ALA A 165 -22.24 37.80 -37.84
CA ALA A 165 -20.84 38.24 -37.75
C ALA A 165 -20.39 38.41 -36.29
N GLU A 166 -21.23 39.02 -35.43
CA GLU A 166 -20.96 39.17 -33.99
C GLU A 166 -20.79 37.80 -33.30
N LYS A 167 -21.73 36.87 -33.51
CA LYS A 167 -21.63 35.51 -32.94
C LYS A 167 -20.41 34.76 -33.44
N THR A 168 -20.07 34.94 -34.72
CA THR A 168 -18.90 34.30 -35.33
C THR A 168 -17.60 34.87 -34.74
N ALA A 169 -17.52 36.19 -34.56
CA ALA A 169 -16.37 36.84 -33.94
C ALA A 169 -16.16 36.36 -32.49
N ALA A 170 -17.24 36.30 -31.69
CA ALA A 170 -17.18 35.79 -30.33
C ALA A 170 -16.66 34.33 -30.27
N LEU A 171 -17.15 33.45 -31.16
CA LEU A 171 -16.68 32.07 -31.22
C LEU A 171 -15.19 31.97 -31.60
N VAL A 172 -14.73 32.81 -32.53
CA VAL A 172 -13.30 32.85 -32.93
C VAL A 172 -12.43 33.30 -31.76
N GLU A 173 -12.87 34.29 -30.99
CA GLU A 173 -12.18 34.73 -29.77
C GLU A 173 -12.11 33.60 -28.73
N GLU A 174 -13.21 32.90 -28.46
CA GLU A 174 -13.23 31.75 -27.54
C GLU A 174 -12.26 30.65 -27.96
N VAL A 175 -12.23 30.29 -29.25
CA VAL A 175 -11.30 29.29 -29.78
C VAL A 175 -9.85 29.76 -29.61
N TYR A 176 -9.57 31.04 -29.85
CA TYR A 176 -8.24 31.60 -29.66
C TYR A 176 -7.80 31.54 -28.19
N PHE A 177 -8.66 31.91 -27.25
CA PHE A 177 -8.37 31.80 -25.81
C PHE A 177 -8.14 30.35 -25.39
N ALA A 178 -9.00 29.42 -25.82
CA ALA A 178 -8.85 28.00 -25.51
C ALA A 178 -7.53 27.42 -26.06
N GLN A 179 -7.11 27.83 -27.26
CA GLN A 179 -5.82 27.43 -27.83
C GLN A 179 -4.65 27.99 -27.01
N LYS A 180 -4.72 29.26 -26.62
CA LYS A 180 -3.68 29.88 -25.78
C LYS A 180 -3.54 29.15 -24.44
N GLU A 181 -4.65 28.86 -23.76
CA GLU A 181 -4.64 28.11 -22.49
C GLU A 181 -4.08 26.70 -22.66
N ARG A 182 -4.45 26.01 -23.75
CA ARG A 182 -3.87 24.70 -24.09
C ARG A 182 -2.36 24.78 -24.25
N ASP A 183 -1.87 25.76 -25.00
CA ASP A 183 -0.43 25.90 -25.28
C ASP A 183 0.34 26.27 -24.01
N GLU A 184 -0.23 27.11 -23.15
CA GLU A 184 0.33 27.43 -21.82
C GLU A 184 0.39 26.21 -20.90
N ALA A 185 -0.66 25.38 -20.89
CA ALA A 185 -0.70 24.14 -20.12
C ALA A 185 0.35 23.12 -20.63
N ILE A 186 0.51 23.02 -21.96
CA ILE A 186 1.53 22.15 -22.58
C ILE A 186 2.94 22.62 -22.19
N MET A 187 3.21 23.93 -22.29
CA MET A 187 4.51 24.49 -21.93
C MET A 187 4.82 24.29 -20.44
N SER A 188 3.84 24.50 -19.56
CA SER A 188 3.98 24.26 -18.12
C SER A 188 4.29 22.79 -17.81
N ARG A 189 3.60 21.85 -18.47
CA ARG A 189 3.85 20.42 -18.30
C ARG A 189 5.24 20.00 -18.80
N LEU A 190 5.70 20.58 -19.91
CA LEU A 190 7.03 20.32 -20.45
C LEU A 190 8.13 20.88 -19.54
N GLN A 191 7.92 22.05 -18.95
CA GLN A 191 8.83 22.61 -17.94
C GLN A 191 8.95 21.69 -16.73
N LEU A 192 7.82 21.25 -16.16
CA LEU A 192 7.82 20.33 -15.02
C LEU A 192 8.56 19.02 -15.33
N ALA A 193 8.32 18.42 -16.50
CA ALA A 193 9.02 17.20 -16.90
C ALA A 193 10.55 17.39 -17.04
N ASN A 194 10.99 18.57 -17.48
CA ASN A 194 12.41 18.90 -17.53
C ASN A 194 12.99 19.10 -16.13
N GLU A 195 12.28 19.78 -15.23
CA GLU A 195 12.69 19.97 -13.84
C GLU A 195 12.83 18.62 -13.10
N GLU A 196 11.83 17.74 -13.22
CA GLU A 196 11.85 16.38 -12.64
C GLU A 196 13.03 15.56 -13.15
N ARG A 197 13.31 15.64 -14.47
CA ARG A 197 14.44 14.94 -15.08
C ARG A 197 15.77 15.50 -14.57
N ASP A 198 15.90 16.82 -14.48
CA ASP A 198 17.12 17.47 -14.02
C ASP A 198 17.38 17.19 -12.53
N GLU A 199 16.31 17.12 -11.71
CA GLU A 199 16.38 16.68 -10.32
C GLU A 199 16.83 15.22 -10.22
N ALA A 200 16.25 14.31 -11.01
CA ALA A 200 16.66 12.91 -11.04
C ALA A 200 18.14 12.75 -11.46
N ILE A 201 18.60 13.54 -12.42
CA ILE A 201 20.02 13.57 -12.82
C ILE A 201 20.90 14.08 -11.68
N ALA A 202 20.47 15.12 -10.96
CA ALA A 202 21.22 15.64 -9.81
C ALA A 202 21.32 14.60 -8.68
N GLN A 203 20.22 13.93 -8.35
CA GLN A 203 20.19 12.84 -7.37
C GLN A 203 21.10 11.67 -7.78
N ALA A 204 21.04 11.24 -9.05
CA ALA A 204 21.90 10.18 -9.58
C ALA A 204 23.40 10.53 -9.46
N LYS A 205 23.78 11.77 -9.82
CA LYS A 205 25.16 12.25 -9.66
C LYS A 205 25.61 12.30 -8.21
N HIS A 206 24.73 12.72 -7.29
CA HIS A 206 25.05 12.74 -5.86
C HIS A 206 25.30 11.32 -5.32
N LEU A 207 24.49 10.35 -5.73
CA LEU A 207 24.68 8.94 -5.37
C LEU A 207 25.97 8.38 -5.98
N GLU A 208 26.29 8.70 -7.23
CA GLU A 208 27.55 8.30 -7.87
C GLU A 208 28.77 8.86 -7.11
N MET A 209 28.73 10.14 -6.71
CA MET A 209 29.78 10.74 -5.89
C MET A 209 29.88 10.05 -4.52
N SER A 210 28.75 9.75 -3.89
CA SER A 210 28.71 9.04 -2.61
C SER A 210 29.31 7.64 -2.72
N LEU A 211 29.02 6.92 -3.81
CA LEU A 211 29.61 5.61 -4.11
C LEU A 211 31.12 5.69 -4.33
N LYS A 212 31.61 6.68 -5.09
CA LYS A 212 33.06 6.91 -5.26
C LYS A 212 33.76 7.24 -3.94
N VAL A 213 33.08 7.95 -3.02
CA VAL A 213 33.61 8.19 -1.67
C VAL A 213 33.70 6.90 -0.87
N LEU A 214 32.69 6.02 -0.97
CA LEU A 214 32.67 4.71 -0.32
C LEU A 214 33.73 3.74 -0.88
N GLU A 215 33.94 3.72 -2.20
CA GLU A 215 34.94 2.88 -2.87
C GLU A 215 36.38 3.23 -2.45
N ASN A 216 36.62 4.49 -2.06
CA ASN A 216 37.91 4.96 -1.55
C ASN A 216 38.15 4.66 -0.05
N ILE A 217 37.22 3.96 0.62
CA ILE A 217 37.41 3.53 2.01
C ILE A 217 38.09 2.16 1.99
N ASN A 218 39.41 2.14 2.21
CA ASN A 218 40.11 0.91 2.55
C ASN A 218 39.50 0.33 3.85
N PRO A 219 38.82 -0.84 3.81
CA PRO A 219 38.14 -1.38 4.99
C PRO A 219 39.13 -1.79 6.09
N GLU A 220 40.36 -2.15 5.73
CA GLU A 220 41.37 -2.65 6.66
C GLU A 220 41.99 -1.56 7.55
N GLU A 221 41.88 -0.27 7.16
CA GLU A 221 42.35 0.87 7.96
C GLU A 221 41.25 1.49 8.86
N ASN A 222 39.96 1.23 8.60
CA ASN A 222 38.85 1.77 9.40
C ASN A 222 38.48 0.91 10.63
N ASP A 223 38.65 -0.42 10.55
CA ASP A 223 38.32 -1.33 11.65
C ASP A 223 39.38 -1.35 12.76
N MET A 224 40.56 -0.80 12.50
CA MET A 224 41.59 -0.68 13.53
C MET A 224 41.13 0.26 14.63
N THR A 225 41.25 -0.19 15.88
CA THR A 225 41.01 0.68 17.03
C THR A 225 42.06 1.78 17.10
N LEU A 226 41.73 2.93 17.70
CA LEU A 226 42.72 3.99 17.92
C LEU A 226 43.93 3.45 18.72
N GLN A 227 43.68 2.51 19.63
CA GLN A 227 44.71 1.84 20.41
C GLN A 227 45.64 1.00 19.54
N GLU A 228 45.11 0.27 18.56
CA GLU A 228 45.92 -0.50 17.60
C GLU A 228 46.78 0.41 16.71
N LEU A 229 46.24 1.52 16.23
CA LEU A 229 46.99 2.49 15.43
C LEU A 229 48.12 3.13 16.24
N LEU A 230 47.86 3.49 17.50
CA LEU A 230 48.88 4.02 18.42
C LEU A 230 49.95 2.96 18.74
N ASN A 231 49.56 1.71 18.99
CA ASN A 231 50.50 0.61 19.21
C ASN A 231 51.37 0.36 17.97
N ARG A 232 50.80 0.44 16.76
CA ARG A 232 51.55 0.32 15.50
C ARG A 232 52.52 1.47 15.27
N ILE A 233 52.15 2.70 15.64
CA ILE A 233 53.06 3.84 15.62
C ILE A 233 54.21 3.65 16.63
N ASN A 234 53.89 3.21 17.85
CA ASN A 234 54.87 3.02 18.91
C ASN A 234 55.87 1.89 18.61
N ASN A 235 55.44 0.88 17.83
CA ASN A 235 56.25 -0.28 17.46
C ASN A 235 56.76 -0.21 16.00
N ALA A 236 56.65 0.93 15.32
CA ALA A 236 57.06 1.06 13.92
C ALA A 236 58.59 1.28 13.80
N ASP A 237 59.25 0.38 13.08
CA ASP A 237 60.70 0.44 12.85
C ASP A 237 61.13 1.46 11.77
N THR A 238 60.16 2.07 11.07
CA THR A 238 60.43 3.04 9.99
C THR A 238 59.54 4.29 10.09
N GLY A 239 60.10 5.44 9.73
CA GLY A 239 59.38 6.72 9.72
C GLY A 239 58.20 6.73 8.74
N ILE A 240 58.28 5.95 7.65
CA ILE A 240 57.20 5.80 6.67
C ILE A 240 55.98 5.09 7.30
N ALA A 241 56.21 4.04 8.10
CA ALA A 241 55.14 3.34 8.82
C ALA A 241 54.49 4.22 9.90
N ILE A 242 55.28 5.05 10.59
CA ILE A 242 54.76 6.07 11.53
C ILE A 242 53.87 7.06 10.78
N GLN A 243 54.35 7.60 9.65
CA GLN A 243 53.60 8.57 8.85
C GLN A 243 52.28 8.00 8.32
N LYS A 244 52.29 6.76 7.81
CA LYS A 244 51.09 6.10 7.29
C LYS A 244 50.02 5.92 8.36
N ASN A 245 50.37 5.35 9.51
CA ASN A 245 49.42 5.19 10.62
C ASN A 245 48.98 6.55 11.21
N GLY A 246 49.89 7.54 11.25
CA GLY A 246 49.57 8.90 11.66
C GLY A 246 48.56 9.58 10.74
N ALA A 247 48.67 9.39 9.42
CA ALA A 247 47.72 9.90 8.44
C ALA A 247 46.31 9.32 8.64
N VAL A 248 46.19 8.03 8.94
CA VAL A 248 44.91 7.37 9.26
C VAL A 248 44.28 7.97 10.52
N ILE A 249 45.05 8.24 11.58
CA ILE A 249 44.55 8.89 12.79
C ILE A 249 44.04 10.31 12.50
N VAL A 250 44.81 11.10 11.74
CA VAL A 250 44.44 12.48 11.38
C VAL A 250 43.17 12.51 10.52
N ASP A 251 43.07 11.63 9.53
CA ASP A 251 41.88 11.46 8.69
C ASP A 251 40.66 11.09 9.55
N ARG A 252 40.80 10.14 10.50
CA ARG A 252 39.72 9.76 11.42
C ARG A 252 39.26 10.92 12.30
N ILE A 253 40.19 11.72 12.81
CA ILE A 253 39.88 12.93 13.60
C ILE A 253 39.11 13.93 12.75
N TYR A 254 39.56 14.18 11.52
CA TYR A 254 38.91 15.11 10.61
C TYR A 254 37.48 14.65 10.27
N LYS A 255 37.32 13.39 9.83
CA LYS A 255 36.01 12.78 9.55
C LYS A 255 35.07 12.81 10.75
N THR A 256 35.57 12.52 11.95
CA THR A 256 34.76 12.61 13.19
C THR A 256 34.31 14.04 13.47
N LYS A 257 35.19 15.03 13.28
CA LYS A 257 34.84 16.45 13.45
C LYS A 257 33.80 16.91 12.43
N GLU A 258 33.98 16.56 11.16
CA GLU A 258 33.01 16.90 10.10
C GLU A 258 31.67 16.19 10.31
N CYS A 259 31.67 14.91 10.70
CA CYS A 259 30.45 14.19 11.03
C CYS A 259 29.69 14.86 12.18
N LYS A 260 30.37 15.29 13.25
CA LYS A 260 29.75 16.05 14.35
C LYS A 260 29.10 17.35 13.86
N LYS A 261 29.80 18.13 13.03
CA LYS A 261 29.24 19.38 12.46
C LYS A 261 28.01 19.10 11.61
N ARG A 262 28.06 18.06 10.77
CA ARG A 262 26.94 17.63 9.93
C ARG A 262 25.72 17.23 10.77
N ILE A 263 25.92 16.39 11.79
CA ILE A 263 24.85 15.98 12.71
C ILE A 263 24.23 17.21 13.38
N THR A 264 25.04 18.12 13.93
CA THR A 264 24.51 19.34 14.57
C THR A 264 23.73 20.22 13.59
N ALA A 265 24.16 20.32 12.32
CA ALA A 265 23.43 21.07 11.31
C ALA A 265 22.09 20.39 10.94
N GLU A 266 22.08 19.08 10.78
CA GLU A 266 20.87 18.28 10.54
C GLU A 266 19.89 18.36 11.72
N GLU A 267 20.37 18.28 12.96
CA GLU A 267 19.56 18.46 14.17
C GLU A 267 18.96 19.87 14.23
N MET A 268 19.75 20.91 13.93
CA MET A 268 19.26 22.29 13.90
C MET A 268 18.17 22.47 12.82
N ASN A 269 18.37 21.89 11.63
CA ASN A 269 17.39 21.92 10.56
C ASN A 269 16.09 21.20 10.96
N ALA A 270 16.19 20.00 11.53
CA ALA A 270 15.02 19.25 12.00
C ALA A 270 14.21 20.05 13.05
N VAL A 271 14.89 20.72 13.98
CA VAL A 271 14.23 21.59 14.97
C VAL A 271 13.54 22.80 14.30
N MET A 272 14.15 23.39 13.27
CA MET A 272 13.53 24.47 12.52
C MET A 272 12.29 24.01 11.74
N GLU A 273 12.36 22.85 11.10
CA GLU A 273 11.24 22.25 10.38
C GLU A 273 10.09 21.90 11.33
N GLU A 274 10.38 21.34 12.51
CA GLU A 274 9.37 21.05 13.54
C GLU A 274 8.71 22.34 14.04
N ARG A 275 9.50 23.38 14.31
CA ARG A 275 8.98 24.71 14.68
C ARG A 275 8.06 25.27 13.60
N ASP A 276 8.46 25.22 12.34
CA ASP A 276 7.70 25.81 11.23
C ASP A 276 6.42 25.00 10.93
N ALA A 277 6.47 23.68 11.09
CA ALA A 277 5.30 22.82 11.06
C ALA A 277 4.33 23.16 12.21
N ALA A 278 4.83 23.32 13.44
CA ALA A 278 4.02 23.71 14.60
C ALA A 278 3.39 25.09 14.40
N LEU A 279 4.14 26.08 13.92
CA LEU A 279 3.62 27.41 13.59
C LEU A 279 2.54 27.35 12.51
N SER A 280 2.71 26.49 11.50
CA SER A 280 1.71 26.30 10.45
C SER A 280 0.43 25.66 10.98
N GLN A 281 0.55 24.71 11.92
CA GLN A 281 -0.59 24.14 12.63
C GLN A 281 -1.30 25.19 13.50
N CYS A 282 -0.55 26.00 14.25
CA CYS A 282 -1.12 27.10 15.04
C CYS A 282 -1.93 28.06 14.16
N LYS A 283 -1.36 28.52 13.04
CA LYS A 283 -2.07 29.39 12.08
C LYS A 283 -3.35 28.76 11.54
N ARG A 284 -3.33 27.46 11.23
CA ARG A 284 -4.51 26.73 10.77
C ARG A 284 -5.59 26.66 11.84
N LEU A 285 -5.21 26.30 13.08
CA LEU A 285 -6.14 26.24 14.21
C LEU A 285 -6.73 27.62 14.54
N GLU A 286 -5.96 28.69 14.40
CA GLU A 286 -6.45 30.06 14.54
C GLU A 286 -7.51 30.41 13.48
N GLN A 287 -7.28 30.01 12.23
CA GLN A 287 -8.26 30.18 11.14
C GLN A 287 -9.52 29.34 11.37
N GLU A 288 -9.38 28.09 11.79
CA GLU A 288 -10.51 27.22 12.15
C GLU A 288 -11.31 27.79 13.32
N LEU A 289 -10.65 28.33 14.35
CA LEU A 289 -11.31 29.02 15.45
C LEU A 289 -12.06 30.27 14.99
N HIS A 290 -11.47 31.05 14.07
CA HIS A 290 -12.16 32.20 13.48
C HIS A 290 -13.40 31.76 12.71
N HIS A 291 -13.27 30.76 11.85
CA HIS A 291 -14.36 30.21 11.07
C HIS A 291 -15.47 29.64 11.97
N LEU A 292 -15.12 28.92 13.03
CA LEU A 292 -16.08 28.37 13.99
C LEU A 292 -16.78 29.49 14.77
N LYS A 293 -16.07 30.57 15.14
CA LYS A 293 -16.70 31.75 15.76
C LYS A 293 -17.69 32.44 14.81
N GLU A 294 -17.33 32.61 13.54
CA GLU A 294 -18.24 33.15 12.51
C GLU A 294 -19.44 32.23 12.27
N GLN A 295 -19.22 30.92 12.20
CA GLN A 295 -20.28 29.91 12.05
C GLN A 295 -21.22 29.90 13.26
N ASN A 296 -20.70 30.03 14.47
CA ASN A 296 -21.51 30.05 15.69
C ASN A 296 -22.30 31.37 15.81
N GLN A 297 -21.69 32.49 15.42
CA GLN A 297 -22.37 33.79 15.34
C GLN A 297 -23.49 33.80 14.26
N THR A 298 -23.27 33.14 13.13
CA THR A 298 -24.28 33.00 12.06
C THR A 298 -25.35 31.94 12.36
N SER A 299 -25.01 30.91 13.14
CA SER A 299 -25.92 29.87 13.64
C SER A 299 -26.83 30.39 14.77
N ALA A 300 -26.30 31.21 15.68
CA ALA A 300 -27.09 31.89 16.71
C ALA A 300 -28.18 32.82 16.12
N ASN A 301 -27.96 33.31 14.89
CA ASN A 301 -28.95 34.10 14.14
C ASN A 301 -29.94 33.26 13.32
N ASN A 302 -29.80 31.93 13.25
CA ASN A 302 -30.66 31.04 12.48
C ASN A 302 -31.24 29.90 13.33
N MET A 303 -32.44 30.12 13.86
CA MET A 303 -33.21 29.21 14.75
C MET A 303 -33.42 27.77 14.22
N ARG A 304 -33.20 27.51 12.91
CA ARG A 304 -33.40 26.17 12.31
C ARG A 304 -32.24 25.17 12.55
N HIS A 305 -31.04 25.61 12.91
CA HIS A 305 -29.88 24.71 13.05
C HIS A 305 -29.76 23.99 14.40
N LEU A 306 -30.32 24.56 15.48
CA LEU A 306 -30.25 24.00 16.83
C LEU A 306 -30.89 22.59 16.95
N THR A 307 -31.90 22.29 16.14
CA THR A 307 -32.64 21.02 16.22
C THR A 307 -31.91 19.84 15.56
N ALA A 308 -31.14 20.10 14.50
CA ALA A 308 -30.39 19.05 13.80
C ALA A 308 -29.13 18.64 14.57
N GLU A 309 -28.42 19.62 15.14
CA GLU A 309 -27.21 19.39 15.93
C GLU A 309 -27.52 18.65 17.24
N ASN A 310 -28.65 18.95 17.88
CA ASN A 310 -29.14 18.23 19.07
C ASN A 310 -29.40 16.73 18.79
N ASN A 311 -29.91 16.40 17.60
CA ASN A 311 -30.17 15.01 17.21
C ASN A 311 -28.87 14.25 16.92
N GLN A 312 -27.89 14.90 16.28
CA GLN A 312 -26.58 14.31 16.04
C GLN A 312 -25.79 14.11 17.35
N GLU A 313 -25.85 15.07 18.27
CA GLU A 313 -25.26 14.96 19.61
C GLU A 313 -25.88 13.80 20.41
N ARG A 314 -27.21 13.65 20.35
CA ARG A 314 -27.93 12.53 20.98
C ARG A 314 -27.51 11.18 20.39
N ALA A 315 -27.32 11.09 19.08
CA ALA A 315 -26.86 9.86 18.42
C ALA A 315 -25.43 9.49 18.83
N LEU A 316 -24.52 10.48 18.92
CA LEU A 316 -23.15 10.26 19.36
C LEU A 316 -23.08 9.82 20.83
N LYS A 317 -23.89 10.43 21.71
CA LYS A 317 -24.00 10.00 23.12
C LYS A 317 -24.52 8.56 23.24
N ALA A 318 -25.54 8.19 22.47
CA ALA A 318 -26.05 6.82 22.45
C ALA A 318 -24.97 5.82 22.00
N LYS A 319 -24.20 6.16 20.96
CA LYS A 319 -23.09 5.32 20.48
C LYS A 319 -21.98 5.18 21.52
N LEU A 320 -21.63 6.25 22.23
CA LEU A 320 -20.62 6.23 23.28
C LEU A 320 -21.04 5.32 24.45
N VAL A 321 -22.30 5.41 24.90
CA VAL A 321 -22.84 4.54 25.95
C VAL A 321 -22.84 3.07 25.51
N ALA A 322 -23.22 2.78 24.26
CA ALA A 322 -23.18 1.42 23.73
C ALA A 322 -21.75 0.84 23.70
N MET A 323 -20.76 1.64 23.29
CA MET A 323 -19.35 1.20 23.30
C MET A 323 -18.81 1.00 24.72
N GLN A 324 -19.21 1.86 25.66
CA GLN A 324 -18.85 1.74 27.07
C GLN A 324 -19.40 0.43 27.66
N GLN A 325 -20.68 0.12 27.39
CA GLN A 325 -21.31 -1.11 27.85
C GLN A 325 -20.65 -2.35 27.23
N ALA A 326 -20.34 -2.33 25.93
CA ALA A 326 -19.63 -3.42 25.26
C ALA A 326 -18.23 -3.65 25.88
N ARG A 327 -17.51 -2.57 26.20
CA ARG A 327 -16.21 -2.64 26.89
C ARG A 327 -16.34 -3.30 28.26
N GLU A 328 -17.34 -2.91 29.04
CA GLU A 328 -17.58 -3.47 30.38
C GLU A 328 -17.92 -4.97 30.31
N THR A 329 -18.75 -5.39 29.35
CA THR A 329 -19.03 -6.82 29.12
C THR A 329 -17.77 -7.59 28.74
N ALA A 330 -16.92 -7.06 27.85
CA ALA A 330 -15.67 -7.71 27.47
C ALA A 330 -14.72 -7.86 28.66
N VAL A 331 -14.60 -6.83 29.51
CA VAL A 331 -13.78 -6.89 30.73
C VAL A 331 -14.28 -7.98 31.70
N GLN A 332 -15.59 -8.12 31.85
CA GLN A 332 -16.18 -9.18 32.68
C GLN A 332 -15.85 -10.57 32.13
N GLN A 333 -15.91 -10.76 30.80
CA GLN A 333 -15.53 -12.03 30.17
C GLN A 333 -14.05 -12.35 30.37
N TYR A 334 -13.16 -11.37 30.22
CA TYR A 334 -11.73 -11.58 30.48
C TYR A 334 -11.44 -12.00 31.92
N LYS A 335 -12.17 -11.43 32.89
CA LYS A 335 -12.04 -11.81 34.29
C LYS A 335 -12.45 -13.26 34.54
N GLN A 336 -13.54 -13.72 33.93
CA GLN A 336 -13.97 -15.12 34.01
C GLN A 336 -12.93 -16.06 33.40
N LEU A 337 -12.39 -15.71 32.23
CA LEU A 337 -11.36 -16.50 31.57
C LEU A 337 -10.07 -16.58 32.41
N GLU A 338 -9.71 -15.48 33.09
CA GLU A 338 -8.57 -15.45 34.00
C GLU A 338 -8.77 -16.40 35.20
N GLU A 339 -9.96 -16.41 35.80
CA GLU A 339 -10.32 -17.33 36.89
C GLU A 339 -10.28 -18.80 36.44
N GLU A 340 -10.74 -19.11 35.22
CA GLU A 340 -10.63 -20.44 34.63
C GLU A 340 -9.17 -20.86 34.43
N ILE A 341 -8.33 -19.98 33.89
CA ILE A 341 -6.89 -20.24 33.70
C ILE A 341 -6.21 -20.51 35.05
N GLN A 342 -6.52 -19.72 36.08
CA GLN A 342 -5.98 -19.93 37.43
C GLN A 342 -6.42 -21.28 37.99
N THR A 343 -7.69 -21.65 37.82
CA THR A 343 -8.24 -22.95 38.23
C THR A 343 -7.52 -24.11 37.54
N LEU A 344 -7.33 -24.00 36.22
CA LEU A 344 -6.59 -25.01 35.43
C LEU A 344 -5.13 -25.13 35.87
N ARG A 345 -4.46 -24.02 36.21
CA ARG A 345 -3.08 -24.05 36.75
C ARG A 345 -3.00 -24.80 38.07
N VAL A 346 -3.93 -24.56 38.98
CA VAL A 346 -4.00 -25.28 40.26
C VAL A 346 -4.25 -26.77 40.01
N TYR A 347 -5.19 -27.11 39.14
CA TYR A 347 -5.51 -28.50 38.80
C TYR A 347 -4.30 -29.23 38.20
N TYR A 348 -3.60 -28.61 37.24
CA TYR A 348 -2.40 -29.17 36.63
C TYR A 348 -1.27 -29.36 37.66
N SER A 349 -1.05 -28.38 38.53
CA SER A 349 -0.03 -28.48 39.59
C SER A 349 -0.35 -29.62 40.56
N LEU A 350 -1.61 -29.78 40.96
CA LEU A 350 -2.04 -30.85 41.84
C LEU A 350 -1.84 -32.22 41.18
N HIS A 351 -2.27 -32.37 39.93
CA HIS A 351 -2.08 -33.61 39.17
C HIS A 351 -0.61 -33.99 39.07
N LYS A 352 0.28 -33.02 38.80
CA LYS A 352 1.73 -33.25 38.75
C LYS A 352 2.28 -33.75 40.08
N SER A 353 1.87 -33.16 41.21
CA SER A 353 2.28 -33.59 42.54
C SER A 353 1.77 -35.00 42.89
N LEU A 354 0.50 -35.30 42.59
CA LEU A 354 -0.09 -36.62 42.83
C LEU A 354 0.59 -37.71 41.98
N SER A 355 0.92 -37.41 40.73
CA SER A 355 1.68 -38.34 39.88
C SER A 355 3.10 -38.59 40.41
N GLN A 356 3.75 -37.57 41.00
CA GLN A 356 5.03 -37.77 41.69
C GLN A 356 4.88 -38.66 42.94
N GLU A 357 3.79 -38.51 43.69
CA GLU A 357 3.49 -39.36 44.85
C GLU A 357 3.32 -40.83 44.46
N GLU A 358 2.66 -41.12 43.34
CA GLU A 358 2.49 -42.49 42.85
C GLU A 358 3.84 -43.18 42.56
N ASN A 359 4.76 -42.47 41.89
CA ASN A 359 6.12 -42.96 41.67
C ASN A 359 6.89 -43.19 42.99
N LEU A 360 6.79 -42.26 43.95
CA LEU A 360 7.41 -42.42 45.27
C LEU A 360 6.84 -43.62 46.03
N LYS A 361 5.53 -43.84 45.94
CA LYS A 361 4.84 -44.98 46.55
C LYS A 361 5.37 -46.30 46.00
N ASP A 362 5.60 -46.39 44.70
CA ASP A 362 6.14 -47.61 44.10
C ASP A 362 7.61 -47.85 44.47
N GLN A 363 8.42 -46.79 44.57
CA GLN A 363 9.79 -46.89 45.12
C GLN A 363 9.78 -47.36 46.59
N PHE A 364 8.86 -46.85 47.41
CA PHE A 364 8.69 -47.31 48.78
C PHE A 364 8.30 -48.79 48.85
N LYS A 365 7.35 -49.25 48.01
CA LYS A 365 6.98 -50.67 47.93
C LYS A 365 8.17 -51.56 47.55
N HIS A 366 8.98 -51.13 46.57
CA HIS A 366 10.17 -51.89 46.15
C HIS A 366 11.20 -51.98 47.28
N THR A 367 11.42 -50.88 47.99
CA THR A 367 12.31 -50.81 49.15
C THR A 367 11.81 -51.72 50.28
N LEU A 368 10.51 -51.67 50.60
CA LEU A 368 9.89 -52.54 51.60
C LEU A 368 10.00 -54.02 51.24
N SER A 369 9.72 -54.39 49.99
CA SER A 369 9.88 -55.79 49.53
C SER A 369 11.33 -56.27 49.65
N THR A 370 12.30 -55.38 49.45
CA THR A 370 13.72 -55.68 49.63
C THR A 370 14.04 -55.95 51.09
N TYR A 371 13.58 -55.10 52.02
CA TYR A 371 13.75 -55.33 53.46
C TYR A 371 13.04 -56.59 53.95
N GLU A 372 11.83 -56.86 53.46
CA GLU A 372 11.07 -58.06 53.81
C GLU A 372 11.82 -59.32 53.37
N LYS A 373 12.36 -59.35 52.14
CA LYS A 373 13.22 -60.45 51.67
C LYS A 373 14.48 -60.61 52.52
N ALA A 374 15.13 -59.50 52.88
CA ALA A 374 16.32 -59.54 53.74
C ALA A 374 16.00 -60.07 55.14
N LEU A 375 14.86 -59.66 55.71
CA LEU A 375 14.39 -60.11 57.01
C LEU A 375 14.05 -61.60 56.99
N LYS A 376 13.31 -62.06 55.97
CA LYS A 376 12.98 -63.47 55.78
C LYS A 376 14.23 -64.34 55.60
N ASN A 377 15.24 -63.83 54.88
CA ASN A 377 16.51 -64.53 54.76
C ASN A 377 17.23 -64.63 56.11
N ARG A 378 17.27 -63.54 56.88
CA ARG A 378 17.83 -63.55 58.24
C ARG A 378 17.08 -64.53 59.16
N GLU A 379 15.75 -64.55 59.10
CA GLU A 379 14.92 -65.47 59.86
C GLU A 379 15.23 -66.92 59.51
N ASN A 380 15.33 -67.26 58.22
CA ASN A 380 15.75 -68.59 57.77
C ASN A 380 17.12 -68.98 58.33
N VAL A 381 18.10 -68.06 58.29
CA VAL A 381 19.45 -68.31 58.85
C VAL A 381 19.39 -68.56 60.36
N VAL A 382 18.59 -67.78 61.09
CA VAL A 382 18.39 -67.96 62.53
C VAL A 382 17.72 -69.31 62.82
N SER A 383 16.68 -69.69 62.09
CA SER A 383 16.01 -70.99 62.24
C SER A 383 16.98 -72.16 61.99
N ILE A 384 17.80 -72.10 60.95
CA ILE A 384 18.83 -73.12 60.67
C ILE A 384 19.84 -73.20 61.83
N THR A 385 20.33 -72.05 62.29
CA THR A 385 21.30 -71.99 63.39
C THR A 385 20.72 -72.54 64.70
N GLN A 386 19.45 -72.23 64.98
CA GLN A 386 18.74 -72.75 66.13
C GLN A 386 18.60 -74.27 66.07
N GLN A 387 18.19 -74.81 64.93
CA GLN A 387 18.08 -76.26 64.73
C GLN A 387 19.43 -76.96 64.93
N GLN A 388 20.52 -76.40 64.40
CA GLN A 388 21.87 -76.92 64.60
C GLN A 388 22.29 -76.90 66.07
N ASN A 389 21.98 -75.82 66.81
CA ASN A 389 22.26 -75.72 68.24
C ASN A 389 21.46 -76.75 69.05
N GLU A 390 20.19 -76.98 68.72
CA GLU A 390 19.35 -78.00 69.34
C GLU A 390 19.91 -79.42 69.08
N GLU A 391 20.36 -79.70 67.86
CA GLU A 391 20.99 -80.97 67.51
C GLU A 391 22.31 -81.19 68.26
N LEU A 392 23.17 -80.16 68.33
CA LEU A 392 24.42 -80.19 69.10
C LEU A 392 24.15 -80.41 70.59
N ALA A 393 23.14 -79.74 71.16
CA ALA A 393 22.74 -79.93 72.55
C ALA A 393 22.26 -81.38 72.80
N ALA A 394 21.50 -81.96 71.88
CA ALA A 394 21.07 -83.35 71.96
C ALA A 394 22.23 -84.34 71.82
N GLN A 395 23.22 -84.06 70.96
CA GLN A 395 24.46 -84.84 70.86
C GLN A 395 25.26 -84.77 72.17
N LEU A 396 25.39 -83.58 72.77
CA LEU A 396 26.08 -83.39 74.05
C LEU A 396 25.40 -84.16 75.19
N GLN A 397 24.07 -84.12 75.26
CA GLN A 397 23.31 -84.89 76.25
C GLN A 397 23.53 -86.40 76.09
N ARG A 398 23.50 -86.92 74.85
CA ARG A 398 23.83 -88.33 74.58
C ARG A 398 25.23 -88.69 75.05
N ALA A 399 26.24 -87.89 74.70
CA ALA A 399 27.62 -88.10 75.14
C ALA A 399 27.75 -88.08 76.68
N LEU A 400 27.03 -87.19 77.36
CA LEU A 400 27.01 -87.15 78.83
C LEU A 400 26.37 -88.41 79.43
N THR A 401 25.27 -88.91 78.84
CA THR A 401 24.63 -90.14 79.30
C THR A 401 25.51 -91.38 79.07
N GLU A 402 26.17 -91.48 77.91
CA GLU A 402 27.12 -92.54 77.59
C GLU A 402 28.34 -92.49 78.53
N ARG A 403 28.86 -91.30 78.84
CA ARG A 403 29.93 -91.14 79.83
C ARG A 403 29.49 -91.62 81.20
N ALA A 404 28.28 -91.27 81.64
CA ALA A 404 27.75 -91.70 82.94
C ALA A 404 27.54 -93.22 83.00
N SER A 405 27.08 -93.86 81.93
CA SER A 405 26.97 -95.33 81.88
C SER A 405 28.33 -96.00 81.90
N MET A 406 29.30 -95.49 81.13
CA MET A 406 30.69 -95.99 81.15
C MET A 406 31.33 -95.82 82.54
N GLU A 407 31.10 -94.70 83.22
CA GLU A 407 31.59 -94.48 84.58
C GLU A 407 30.97 -95.46 85.59
N LEU A 408 29.68 -95.78 85.44
CA LEU A 408 29.00 -96.80 86.24
C LEU A 408 29.58 -98.20 86.01
N GLU A 409 29.81 -98.58 84.75
CA GLU A 409 30.45 -99.85 84.40
C GLU A 409 31.88 -99.93 84.95
N LEU A 410 32.65 -98.84 84.85
CA LEU A 410 33.98 -98.75 85.43
C LEU A 410 33.94 -98.93 86.95
N ARG A 411 33.01 -98.27 87.65
CA ARG A 411 32.81 -98.48 89.10
C ARG A 411 32.51 -99.95 89.41
N ARG A 412 31.58 -100.58 88.71
CA ARG A 412 31.27 -102.01 88.89
C ARG A 412 32.49 -102.90 88.66
N ALA A 413 33.29 -102.63 87.63
CA ALA A 413 34.52 -103.37 87.36
C ALA A 413 35.56 -103.17 88.48
N THR A 414 35.73 -101.94 88.97
CA THR A 414 36.64 -101.66 90.10
C THR A 414 36.18 -102.32 91.40
N GLU A 415 34.88 -102.32 91.69
CA GLU A 415 34.31 -103.01 92.85
C GLU A 415 34.42 -104.53 92.73
N ALA A 416 34.18 -105.09 91.55
CA ALA A 416 34.38 -106.51 91.27
C ALA A 416 35.86 -106.91 91.45
N SER A 417 36.80 -106.09 90.96
CA SER A 417 38.24 -106.28 91.16
C SER A 417 38.62 -106.20 92.64
N ARG A 418 38.07 -105.23 93.39
CA ARG A 418 38.29 -105.09 94.84
C ARG A 418 37.73 -106.28 95.61
N ALA A 419 36.52 -106.74 95.29
CA ALA A 419 35.90 -107.92 95.90
C ALA A 419 36.62 -109.23 95.53
N ALA A 420 37.23 -109.32 94.34
CA ALA A 420 38.13 -110.41 93.99
C ALA A 420 39.43 -110.35 94.81
N GLY A 421 40.01 -109.16 94.98
CA GLY A 421 41.15 -108.92 95.87
C GLY A 421 40.86 -109.29 97.33
N ASP A 422 39.72 -108.86 97.88
CA ASP A 422 39.29 -109.18 99.24
C ASP A 422 39.03 -110.68 99.44
N ARG A 423 38.52 -111.38 98.41
CA ARG A 423 38.35 -112.84 98.43
C ARG A 423 39.70 -113.57 98.39
N ALA A 424 40.65 -113.10 97.57
CA ALA A 424 42.02 -113.62 97.58
C ALA A 424 42.69 -113.42 98.95
N GLN A 425 42.49 -112.27 99.59
CA GLN A 425 43.02 -111.97 100.92
C GLN A 425 42.34 -112.79 102.03
N LYS A 426 41.03 -113.03 101.96
CA LYS A 426 40.34 -113.96 102.86
C LYS A 426 40.76 -115.43 102.66
N HIS A 427 41.08 -115.84 101.43
CA HIS A 427 41.69 -117.15 101.16
C HIS A 427 43.09 -117.25 101.80
N TYR A 428 43.88 -116.17 101.73
CA TYR A 428 45.18 -116.08 102.40
C TYR A 428 45.05 -116.20 103.93
N VAL A 429 44.02 -115.58 104.54
CA VAL A 429 43.77 -115.62 106.00
C VAL A 429 43.15 -116.95 106.48
N ARG A 430 42.26 -117.58 105.69
CA ARG A 430 41.67 -118.89 106.05
C ARG A 430 42.68 -120.03 105.97
N HIS A 431 43.70 -119.95 105.12
CA HIS A 431 44.71 -121.00 105.04
C HIS A 431 45.70 -120.97 106.23
N TRP A 432 45.89 -119.80 106.86
CA TRP A 432 46.73 -119.63 108.05
C TRP A 432 45.99 -119.84 109.38
N GLY A 433 44.65 -119.84 109.40
CA GLY A 433 43.84 -120.01 110.62
C GLY A 433 43.60 -121.45 111.10
N THR A 434 43.91 -122.47 110.29
CA THR A 434 43.65 -123.89 110.61
C THR A 434 44.91 -124.71 110.92
N SER A 435 46.09 -124.09 111.04
CA SER A 435 47.34 -124.78 111.38
C SER A 435 47.91 -124.51 112.79
N ASN A 436 47.17 -123.86 113.70
CA ASN A 436 47.69 -123.52 115.04
C ASN A 436 46.85 -124.01 116.24
N CYS A 437 46.15 -125.13 116.10
CA CYS A 437 45.58 -125.91 117.21
C CYS A 437 46.23 -127.29 117.31
N ALA A 438 47.56 -127.33 117.49
CA ALA A 438 48.31 -128.48 118.02
C ALA A 438 49.75 -128.04 118.26
N LEU A 439 50.10 -127.71 119.52
CA LEU A 439 51.45 -127.73 120.16
C LEU A 439 51.63 -126.58 121.17
N THR A 440 51.29 -126.84 122.44
CA THR A 440 51.94 -126.38 123.71
C THR A 440 51.17 -127.08 124.84
N SER A 441 51.64 -128.19 125.43
CA SER A 441 52.61 -128.30 126.54
C SER A 441 53.42 -127.07 126.92
#